data_AF-A0A8H7KDG0-F1
#
_entry.id   AF-A0A8H7KDG0-F1
#
_cell.length_a   1.000
_cell.length_b   1.000
_cell.length_c   1.000
_cell.angle_alpha   90.00
_cell.angle_beta   90.00
_cell.angle_gamma   90.00
#
_symmetry.space_group_name_H-M   'P 1'
#
loop_
_entity.id
_entity.type
_entity.pdbx_description
1 polymer ?
#
loop_
_entity_poly.entity_id
_entity_poly.type
_entity_poly.pdbx_seq_one_letter_code
_entity_poly.pdbx_strand_id
1 'polypeptide(L)'
;MSVYDSSEPDLDALEASAQKLEVGKPVTIIPGQYHKYLVGDEETVLRVIVTPGDADFERLLKIMNGLDEDGELQKLGDSVVLMAIIMVLGDAQLIGPAKEMLDGVRATKGEEIEELRKRLLAKYDTEEALQGLLVGK
;
A
#
# COMPACT_ATOMS: atom_id res chain seq x y z
N MET A 1 -9.52 1.73 16.11
CA MET A 1 -8.53 1.21 15.16
C MET A 1 -7.51 0.36 15.90
N SER A 2 -7.06 -0.72 15.28
CA SER A 2 -6.00 -1.59 15.81
C SER A 2 -4.96 -1.87 14.73
N VAL A 3 -3.73 -2.11 15.16
CA VAL A 3 -2.67 -2.69 14.35
C VAL A 3 -2.41 -4.11 14.83
N TYR A 4 -2.09 -5.00 13.92
CA TYR A 4 -1.74 -6.39 14.17
C TYR A 4 -0.35 -6.58 13.55
N ASP A 5 0.55 -7.28 14.24
CA ASP A 5 1.86 -7.63 13.70
C ASP A 5 2.33 -9.04 14.08
N SER A 6 3.12 -9.66 13.21
CA SER A 6 3.68 -10.99 13.46
C SER A 6 5.05 -11.12 12.77
N SER A 7 5.96 -11.86 13.40
CA SER A 7 7.23 -12.27 12.79
C SER A 7 7.08 -13.48 11.85
N GLU A 8 5.93 -14.14 11.88
CA GLU A 8 5.66 -15.35 11.12
C GLU A 8 4.59 -15.08 10.05
N PRO A 9 4.70 -15.69 8.85
CA PRO A 9 3.71 -15.58 7.78
C PRO A 9 2.46 -16.43 8.07
N ASP A 10 1.88 -16.26 9.25
CA ASP A 10 0.75 -17.03 9.76
C ASP A 10 -0.41 -16.09 10.12
N LEU A 11 -1.58 -16.38 9.57
CA LEU A 11 -2.76 -15.53 9.74
C LEU A 11 -3.31 -15.59 11.16
N ASP A 12 -3.33 -16.77 11.78
CA ASP A 12 -3.88 -16.93 13.12
C ASP A 12 -3.01 -16.20 14.16
N ALA A 13 -1.68 -16.30 14.02
CA ALA A 13 -0.70 -15.57 14.81
C ALA A 13 -0.85 -14.05 14.62
N LEU A 14 -1.06 -13.59 13.39
CA LEU A 14 -1.31 -12.18 13.10
C LEU A 14 -2.63 -11.71 13.73
N GLU A 15 -3.72 -12.46 13.62
CA GLU A 15 -5.01 -12.06 14.18
C GLU A 15 -5.02 -12.05 15.71
N ALA A 16 -4.18 -12.87 16.34
CA ALA A 16 -4.01 -12.91 17.79
C ALA A 16 -3.19 -11.72 18.36
N SER A 17 -2.45 -10.97 17.54
CA SER A 17 -1.51 -9.92 18.01
C SER A 17 -2.10 -8.52 18.12
N ALA A 18 -3.43 -8.39 18.11
CA ALA A 18 -4.13 -7.12 18.09
C ALA A 18 -3.63 -6.11 19.14
N GLN A 19 -3.10 -4.98 18.66
CA GLN A 19 -2.74 -3.83 19.47
C GLN A 19 -3.65 -2.65 19.12
N LYS A 20 -4.34 -2.10 20.14
CA LYS A 20 -5.17 -0.91 19.95
C LYS A 20 -4.29 0.32 19.66
N LEU A 21 -4.66 1.08 18.63
CA LEU A 21 -4.05 2.38 18.34
C LEU A 21 -4.81 3.50 19.07
N GLU A 22 -4.06 4.42 19.66
CA GLU A 22 -4.60 5.60 20.35
C GLU A 22 -4.13 6.88 19.66
N VAL A 23 -5.02 7.88 19.58
CA VAL A 23 -4.70 9.16 18.94
C VAL A 23 -3.50 9.82 19.63
N GLY A 24 -2.51 10.23 18.83
CA GLY A 24 -1.29 10.89 19.31
C GLY A 24 -0.24 9.95 19.90
N LYS A 25 -0.49 8.64 19.98
CA LYS A 25 0.50 7.65 20.44
C LYS A 25 0.98 6.79 19.27
N PRO A 26 2.20 7.02 18.75
CA PRO A 26 2.73 6.22 17.66
C PRO A 26 3.03 4.79 18.12
N VAL A 27 2.84 3.85 17.20
CA VAL A 27 3.29 2.45 17.33
C VAL A 27 4.25 2.17 16.18
N THR A 28 5.32 1.44 16.47
CA THR A 28 6.35 1.08 15.49
C THR A 28 6.20 -0.39 15.12
N ILE A 29 6.08 -0.67 13.82
CA ILE A 29 6.24 -2.01 13.28
C ILE A 29 7.70 -2.20 12.89
N ILE A 30 8.33 -3.28 13.35
CA ILE A 30 9.72 -3.58 13.04
C ILE A 30 9.79 -4.03 11.56
N PRO A 31 10.81 -3.59 10.79
CA PRO A 31 11.01 -4.06 9.43
C PRO A 31 11.00 -5.58 9.32
N GLY A 32 10.32 -6.11 8.29
CA GLY A 32 10.18 -7.54 8.06
C GLY A 32 9.04 -8.22 8.83
N GLN A 33 8.30 -7.50 9.68
CA GLN A 33 7.08 -8.02 10.28
C GLN A 33 5.88 -7.90 9.35
N TYR A 34 5.08 -8.96 9.30
CA TYR A 34 3.75 -8.93 8.71
C TYR A 34 2.87 -8.05 9.57
N HIS A 35 2.05 -7.20 8.95
CA HIS A 35 1.16 -6.33 9.69
C HIS A 35 -0.14 -6.03 8.95
N LYS A 36 -1.17 -5.68 9.71
CA LYS A 36 -2.49 -5.29 9.22
C LYS A 36 -3.06 -4.17 10.08
N TYR A 37 -3.73 -3.22 9.44
CA TYR A 37 -4.51 -2.20 10.13
C TYR A 37 -5.99 -2.51 10.01
N LEU A 38 -6.71 -2.47 11.13
CA LEU A 38 -8.17 -2.61 11.17
C LEU A 38 -8.80 -1.31 11.69
N VAL A 39 -9.55 -0.66 10.82
CA VAL A 39 -10.34 0.54 11.13
C VAL A 39 -11.77 0.11 11.48
N GLY A 40 -12.40 0.79 12.43
CA GLY A 40 -13.80 0.56 12.79
C GLY A 40 -14.75 1.37 11.90
N ASP A 41 -15.96 1.63 12.40
CA ASP A 41 -16.99 2.36 11.64
C ASP A 41 -16.79 3.89 11.62
N GLU A 42 -15.85 4.40 12.41
CA GLU A 42 -15.56 5.84 12.50
C GLU A 42 -14.53 6.26 11.44
N GLU A 43 -14.75 7.44 10.86
CA GLU A 43 -13.77 8.10 10.00
C GLU A 43 -12.43 8.23 10.75
N THR A 44 -11.38 7.64 10.18
CA THR A 44 -10.08 7.52 10.83
C THR A 44 -8.98 7.92 9.86
N VAL A 45 -8.12 8.85 10.28
CA VAL A 45 -6.92 9.23 9.53
C VAL A 45 -5.71 8.56 10.17
N LEU A 46 -5.00 7.73 9.40
CA LEU A 46 -3.73 7.11 9.79
C LEU A 46 -2.57 7.86 9.12
N ARG A 47 -1.57 8.24 9.92
CA ARG A 47 -0.28 8.71 9.40
C ARG A 47 0.77 7.61 9.57
N VAL A 48 1.35 7.16 8.47
CA VAL A 48 2.44 6.17 8.46
C VAL A 48 3.74 6.89 8.10
N ILE A 49 4.82 6.53 8.78
CA ILE A 49 6.19 6.98 8.49
C ILE A 49 7.04 5.74 8.22
N VAL A 50 7.69 5.70 7.06
CA VAL A 50 8.56 4.59 6.65
C VAL A 50 10.02 5.04 6.74
N THR A 51 10.88 4.24 7.36
CA THR A 51 12.31 4.57 7.52
C THR A 51 13.17 3.29 7.53
N PRO A 52 14.20 3.16 6.67
CA PRO A 52 14.53 4.07 5.57
C PRO A 52 13.39 4.12 4.53
N GLY A 53 13.29 5.22 3.79
CA GLY A 53 12.36 5.29 2.66
C GLY A 53 12.71 4.28 1.58
N ASP A 54 11.78 4.03 0.67
CA ASP A 54 11.97 3.17 -0.50
C ASP A 54 11.55 3.93 -1.77
N ALA A 55 12.35 3.81 -2.82
CA ALA A 55 12.14 4.57 -4.06
C ALA A 55 10.89 4.09 -4.83
N ASP A 56 10.57 2.80 -4.77
CA ASP A 56 9.35 2.28 -5.40
C ASP A 56 8.11 2.66 -4.57
N PHE A 57 8.24 2.76 -3.25
CA PHE A 57 7.21 3.34 -2.39
C PHE A 57 6.96 4.82 -2.71
N GLU A 58 8.00 5.62 -2.94
CA GLU A 58 7.84 7.02 -3.38
C GLU A 58 7.16 7.11 -4.76
N ARG A 59 7.53 6.23 -5.70
CA ARG A 59 6.85 6.13 -7.01
C ARG A 59 5.38 5.78 -6.86
N LEU A 60 5.06 4.85 -5.96
CA LEU A 60 3.68 4.51 -5.61
C LEU A 60 2.91 5.75 -5.12
N LEU A 61 3.46 6.51 -4.17
CA LEU A 61 2.81 7.72 -3.65
C LEU A 61 2.56 8.75 -4.76
N LYS A 62 3.53 8.95 -5.66
CA LYS A 62 3.36 9.84 -6.82
C LYS A 62 2.25 9.40 -7.76
N ILE A 63 2.16 8.09 -8.05
CA ILE A 63 1.08 7.52 -8.86
C ILE A 63 -0.29 7.73 -8.18
N MET A 64 -0.40 7.43 -6.88
CA MET A 64 -1.66 7.54 -6.15
C MET A 64 -2.14 8.99 -6.08
N ASN A 65 -1.25 9.93 -5.77
CA ASN A 65 -1.58 11.36 -5.76
C ASN A 65 -1.97 11.84 -7.15
N GLY A 66 -1.22 11.48 -8.19
CA GLY A 66 -1.52 11.89 -9.56
C GLY A 66 -2.85 11.33 -10.08
N LEU A 67 -3.19 10.09 -9.73
CA LEU A 67 -4.51 9.51 -10.04
C LEU A 67 -5.66 10.22 -9.31
N ASP A 68 -5.45 10.62 -8.06
CA ASP A 68 -6.44 11.38 -7.28
C ASP A 68 -6.64 12.79 -7.85
N GLU A 69 -5.55 13.49 -8.15
CA GLU A 69 -5.57 14.82 -8.77
C GLU A 69 -6.27 14.83 -10.13
N ASP A 70 -6.12 13.76 -10.91
CA ASP A 70 -6.82 13.59 -12.18
C ASP A 70 -8.28 13.10 -12.01
N GLY A 71 -8.73 12.78 -10.80
CA GLY A 71 -10.07 12.22 -10.54
C GLY A 71 -10.26 10.80 -11.09
N GLU A 72 -9.18 10.09 -11.37
CA GLU A 72 -9.18 8.75 -11.94
C GLU A 72 -9.10 7.65 -10.86
N LEU A 73 -8.61 7.99 -9.67
CA LEU A 73 -8.42 7.01 -8.59
C LEU A 73 -9.73 6.28 -8.23
N GLN A 74 -10.85 7.01 -8.12
CA GLN A 74 -12.16 6.42 -7.80
C GLN A 74 -12.62 5.42 -8.88
N LYS A 75 -12.30 5.66 -10.16
CA LYS A 75 -12.68 4.76 -11.26
C LYS A 75 -11.90 3.45 -11.24
N LEU A 76 -10.75 3.44 -10.56
CA LEU A 76 -9.86 2.29 -10.43
C LEU A 76 -9.91 1.66 -9.04
N GLY A 77 -10.83 2.09 -8.16
CA GLY A 77 -10.91 1.60 -6.77
C GLY A 77 -11.04 0.08 -6.66
N ASP A 78 -11.79 -0.54 -7.57
CA ASP A 78 -11.99 -2.01 -7.61
C ASP A 78 -11.07 -2.72 -8.61
N SER A 79 -10.10 -2.00 -9.21
CA SER A 79 -9.22 -2.59 -10.22
C SER A 79 -8.16 -3.47 -9.57
N VAL A 80 -8.31 -4.79 -9.72
CA VAL A 80 -7.31 -5.79 -9.30
C VAL A 80 -5.94 -5.60 -9.96
N VAL A 81 -5.88 -4.99 -11.15
CA VAL A 81 -4.64 -4.68 -11.87
C VAL A 81 -3.89 -3.55 -11.17
N LEU A 82 -4.58 -2.44 -10.91
CA LEU A 82 -4.06 -1.36 -10.06
C LEU A 82 -3.63 -1.87 -8.69
N MET A 83 -4.45 -2.70 -8.02
CA MET A 83 -4.07 -3.30 -6.74
C MET A 83 -2.78 -4.12 -6.88
N ALA A 84 -2.61 -4.90 -7.94
CA ALA A 84 -1.37 -5.62 -8.16
C ALA A 84 -0.14 -4.71 -8.32
N ILE A 85 -0.29 -3.56 -8.98
CA ILE A 85 0.77 -2.55 -9.12
C ILE A 85 1.12 -1.95 -7.76
N ILE A 86 0.11 -1.58 -6.96
CA ILE A 86 0.30 -1.05 -5.60
C ILE A 86 1.08 -2.04 -4.75
N MET A 87 0.71 -3.33 -4.80
CA MET A 87 1.39 -4.37 -4.03
C MET A 87 2.83 -4.62 -4.49
N VAL A 88 3.13 -4.44 -5.79
CA VAL A 88 4.51 -4.56 -6.29
C VAL A 88 5.35 -3.36 -5.86
N LEU A 89 4.87 -2.13 -6.09
CA LEU A 89 5.64 -0.92 -5.78
C LEU A 89 5.77 -0.69 -4.26
N GLY A 90 4.82 -1.17 -3.46
CA GLY A 90 4.90 -1.13 -2.00
C GLY A 90 5.67 -2.30 -1.38
N ASP A 91 6.28 -3.18 -2.19
CA ASP A 91 6.94 -4.43 -1.76
C ASP A 91 6.09 -5.25 -0.77
N ALA A 92 4.79 -5.36 -1.04
CA ALA A 92 3.85 -5.98 -0.13
C ALA A 92 3.98 -7.51 -0.16
N GLN A 93 4.43 -8.07 0.97
CA GLN A 93 4.53 -9.52 1.19
C GLN A 93 3.22 -10.03 1.79
N LEU A 94 2.23 -10.32 0.92
CA LEU A 94 0.92 -10.82 1.36
C LEU A 94 1.00 -12.26 1.88
N ILE A 95 0.09 -12.58 2.80
CA ILE A 95 -0.11 -13.93 3.33
C ILE A 95 -1.58 -14.37 3.21
N GLY A 96 -1.80 -15.68 3.19
CA GLY A 96 -3.14 -16.27 3.13
C GLY A 96 -3.91 -16.01 1.83
N PRO A 97 -5.26 -15.94 1.86
CA PRO A 97 -6.09 -15.87 0.65
C PRO A 97 -5.81 -14.66 -0.25
N ALA A 98 -5.38 -13.53 0.33
CA ALA A 98 -5.01 -12.34 -0.44
C ALA A 98 -3.78 -12.59 -1.33
N LYS A 99 -2.81 -13.39 -0.84
CA LYS A 99 -1.66 -13.83 -1.63
C LYS A 99 -2.09 -14.69 -2.81
N GLU A 100 -2.93 -15.69 -2.56
CA GLU A 100 -3.42 -16.61 -3.60
C GLU A 100 -4.17 -15.86 -4.70
N MET A 101 -5.04 -14.93 -4.31
CA MET A 101 -5.77 -14.06 -5.24
C MET A 101 -4.80 -13.24 -6.10
N LEU A 102 -3.81 -12.57 -5.48
CA LEU A 102 -2.87 -11.74 -6.20
C LEU A 102 -1.95 -12.54 -7.13
N ASP A 103 -1.49 -13.71 -6.69
CA ASP A 103 -0.69 -14.63 -7.52
C ASP A 103 -1.49 -15.09 -8.76
N GLY A 104 -2.79 -15.37 -8.60
CA GLY A 104 -3.70 -15.68 -9.71
C GLY A 104 -3.89 -14.51 -10.69
N VAL A 105 -4.01 -13.28 -10.16
CA VAL A 105 -4.09 -12.06 -10.98
C VAL A 105 -2.80 -11.86 -11.78
N ARG A 106 -1.63 -12.03 -11.15
CA ARG A 106 -0.33 -11.93 -11.85
C ARG A 106 -0.16 -12.99 -12.94
N ALA A 107 -0.60 -14.22 -12.69
CA ALA A 107 -0.52 -15.30 -13.67
C ALA A 107 -1.41 -15.07 -14.90
N THR A 108 -2.56 -14.38 -14.73
CA THR A 108 -3.57 -14.21 -15.79
C THR A 108 -3.48 -12.86 -16.50
N LYS A 109 -3.02 -11.82 -15.81
CA LYS A 109 -3.03 -10.42 -16.27
C LYS A 109 -1.64 -9.77 -16.24
N GLY A 110 -0.57 -10.55 -16.20
CA GLY A 110 0.81 -10.06 -16.07
C GLY A 110 1.17 -8.97 -17.09
N GLU A 111 0.81 -9.15 -18.36
CA GLU A 111 1.07 -8.15 -19.41
C GLU A 111 0.30 -6.84 -19.17
N GLU A 112 -1.00 -6.93 -18.84
CA GLU A 112 -1.86 -5.78 -18.52
C GLU A 112 -1.32 -4.98 -17.32
N ILE A 113 -0.84 -5.69 -16.28
CA ILE A 113 -0.21 -5.10 -15.10
C ILE A 113 1.06 -4.32 -15.49
N GLU A 114 1.93 -4.93 -16.28
CA GLU A 114 3.19 -4.29 -16.70
C GLU A 114 2.96 -3.08 -17.62
N GLU A 115 2.03 -3.18 -18.56
CA GLU A 115 1.66 -2.08 -19.44
C GLU A 115 1.07 -0.90 -18.64
N LEU A 116 0.13 -1.19 -17.74
CA LEU A 116 -0.45 -0.17 -16.88
C LEU A 116 0.62 0.46 -15.97
N ARG A 117 1.50 -0.36 -15.36
CA ARG A 117 2.59 0.16 -14.51
C ARG A 117 3.49 1.12 -15.28
N LYS A 118 3.94 0.73 -16.48
CA LYS A 118 4.79 1.58 -17.34
C LYS A 118 4.10 2.89 -17.69
N ARG A 119 2.81 2.84 -18.03
CA ARG A 119 2.01 4.02 -18.35
C ARG A 119 1.89 4.98 -17.16
N LEU A 120 1.60 4.44 -15.96
CA LEU A 120 1.46 5.24 -14.75
C LEU A 120 2.80 5.87 -14.33
N LEU A 121 3.89 5.09 -14.34
CA LEU A 121 5.22 5.61 -14.05
C LEU A 121 5.63 6.70 -15.04
N ALA A 122 5.45 6.48 -16.35
CA ALA A 122 5.79 7.49 -17.35
C ALA A 122 5.02 8.80 -17.18
N LYS A 123 3.82 8.76 -16.59
CA LYS A 123 2.98 9.93 -16.36
C LYS A 123 3.27 10.64 -15.04
N TYR A 124 3.49 9.89 -13.96
CA TYR A 124 3.50 10.42 -12.59
C TYR A 124 4.86 10.35 -11.88
N ASP A 125 5.82 9.56 -12.37
CA ASP A 125 7.18 9.48 -11.80
C ASP A 125 8.02 10.68 -12.25
N THR A 126 7.63 11.88 -11.81
CA THR A 126 8.33 13.15 -12.13
C THR A 126 8.99 13.76 -10.91
N GLU A 127 9.93 14.69 -11.14
CA GLU A 127 10.58 15.46 -10.08
C GLU A 127 9.58 16.40 -9.40
N GLU A 128 8.68 17.02 -10.15
CA GLU A 128 7.64 17.89 -9.60
C GLU A 128 6.72 17.14 -8.63
N ALA A 129 6.33 15.92 -8.99
CA ALA A 129 5.53 15.06 -8.11
C ALA A 129 6.32 14.65 -6.85
N LEU A 130 7.63 14.41 -6.97
CA LEU A 130 8.49 14.13 -5.81
C LEU A 130 8.57 15.34 -4.87
N GLN A 131 8.78 16.54 -5.41
CA GLN A 131 8.77 17.78 -4.61
C GLN A 131 7.42 17.98 -3.90
N GLY A 132 6.30 17.65 -4.58
CA GLY A 132 4.96 17.68 -3.98
C GLY A 132 4.81 16.80 -2.73
N LEU A 133 5.48 15.64 -2.68
CA LEU A 133 5.49 14.76 -1.50
C LEU A 133 6.25 15.38 -0.31
N LEU A 134 7.33 16.11 -0.59
CA LEU A 134 8.24 16.64 0.44
C LEU A 134 7.71 17.91 1.12
N VAL A 135 6.84 18.67 0.46
CA VAL A 135 6.37 19.96 0.96
C VAL A 135 5.31 19.82 2.07
N GLY A 136 4.70 18.64 2.24
CA GLY A 136 3.74 18.34 3.31
C GLY A 136 2.59 19.35 3.39
N LYS A 137 1.45 19.07 2.73
CA LYS A 137 0.25 19.90 2.89
C LYS A 137 -0.23 19.95 4.33
#